data_AF-A0A6G2HFD6-F1
#
_entry.id   AF-A0A6G2HFD6-F1
#
_cell.length_a   1.000
_cell.length_b   1.000
_cell.length_c   1.000
_cell.angle_alpha   90.00
_cell.angle_beta   90.00
_cell.angle_gamma   90.00
#
_symmetry.space_group_name_H-M   'P 1'
#
loop_
_entity.id
_entity.type
_entity.pdbx_description
1 polymer ?
#
loop_
_entity_poly.entity_id
_entity_poly.type
_entity_poly.pdbx_seq_one_letter_code
_entity_poly.pdbx_strand_id
1 'polypeptide(L)'
;MEPLEPTDDLLESLYVVNKVAKQLADDATDAYERGDATESNVCSARKEALYRTKTAVLSRIVANDPASVIGEYHAINGDAWLFLTVNGWHFHQPPRAIGSDLADRISVSNSPDTPLDAPYVRDPTVSRSDRSLEEALCGLADHGVNANDHLAQPTISGADDRLVDVRWPFLR
;
A
#
# COMPACT_ATOMS: atom_id res chain seq x y z
N MET A 1 -1.96 17.47 7.66
CA MET A 1 -1.39 16.56 6.64
C MET A 1 -1.08 17.42 5.43
N GLU A 2 0.15 17.39 4.93
CA GLU A 2 0.55 18.17 3.75
C GLU A 2 -0.02 17.50 2.48
N PRO A 3 -0.75 18.21 1.61
CA PRO A 3 -1.27 17.64 0.36
C PRO A 3 -0.17 17.15 -0.60
N LEU A 4 -0.50 16.20 -1.48
CA LEU A 4 0.38 15.76 -2.57
C LEU A 4 -0.34 15.79 -3.91
N GLU A 5 0.31 16.37 -4.92
CA GLU A 5 -0.15 16.29 -6.30
C GLU A 5 0.11 14.87 -6.85
N PRO A 6 -0.89 14.22 -7.48
CA PRO A 6 -0.77 12.85 -7.98
C PRO A 6 -0.03 12.80 -9.34
N THR A 7 1.26 13.12 -9.35
CA THR A 7 2.09 12.99 -10.55
C THR A 7 2.23 11.52 -10.96
N ASP A 8 2.46 11.26 -12.25
CA ASP A 8 2.64 9.89 -12.75
C ASP A 8 3.82 9.19 -12.06
N ASP A 9 4.91 9.92 -11.82
CA ASP A 9 6.07 9.45 -11.07
C ASP A 9 5.71 9.03 -9.63
N LEU A 10 4.93 9.84 -8.91
CA LEU A 10 4.48 9.51 -7.55
C LEU A 10 3.59 8.25 -7.56
N LEU A 11 2.66 8.17 -8.51
CA LEU A 11 1.71 7.06 -8.63
C LEU A 11 2.39 5.75 -9.06
N GLU A 12 3.40 5.81 -9.92
CA GLU A 12 4.24 4.66 -10.28
C GLU A 12 5.01 4.15 -9.05
N SER A 13 5.60 5.04 -8.24
CA SER A 13 6.25 4.66 -6.98
C SER A 13 5.26 3.98 -6.02
N LEU A 14 4.06 4.54 -5.90
CA LEU A 14 3.00 3.97 -5.07
C LEU A 14 2.53 2.60 -5.58
N TYR A 15 2.47 2.41 -6.90
CA TYR A 15 2.16 1.12 -7.54
C TYR A 15 3.22 0.06 -7.18
N VAL A 16 4.51 0.40 -7.29
CA VAL A 16 5.61 -0.50 -6.92
C VAL A 16 5.53 -0.89 -5.44
N VAL A 17 5.30 0.08 -4.55
CA VAL A 17 5.11 -0.17 -3.10
C VAL A 17 3.96 -1.14 -2.85
N ASN A 18 2.80 -0.93 -3.48
CA ASN A 18 1.64 -1.81 -3.33
C ASN A 18 1.90 -3.22 -3.87
N LYS A 19 2.61 -3.34 -5.00
CA LYS A 19 2.99 -4.63 -5.58
C LYS A 19 3.94 -5.40 -4.66
N VAL A 20 4.95 -4.75 -4.12
CA VAL A 20 5.90 -5.39 -3.19
C VAL A 20 5.23 -5.73 -1.86
N ALA A 21 4.31 -4.91 -1.36
CA ALA A 21 3.52 -5.26 -0.18
C ALA A 21 2.75 -6.58 -0.38
N LYS A 22 2.16 -6.79 -1.56
CA LYS A 22 1.51 -8.08 -1.89
C LYS A 22 2.51 -9.23 -1.91
N GLN A 23 3.67 -9.06 -2.55
CA GLN A 23 4.72 -10.09 -2.55
C GLN A 23 5.18 -10.45 -1.13
N LEU A 24 5.39 -9.45 -0.27
CA LEU A 24 5.77 -9.70 1.13
C LEU A 24 4.67 -10.41 1.94
N ALA A 25 3.40 -10.27 1.56
CA ALA A 25 2.30 -11.02 2.17
C ALA A 25 2.38 -12.52 1.79
N ASP A 26 2.68 -12.80 0.53
CA ASP A 26 2.89 -14.16 0.03
C ASP A 26 4.13 -14.77 0.69
N ASP A 27 5.26 -14.04 0.70
CA ASP A 27 6.52 -14.48 1.30
C ASP A 27 6.38 -14.74 2.82
N ALA A 28 5.58 -13.93 3.53
CA ALA A 28 5.30 -14.13 4.94
C ALA A 28 4.51 -15.42 5.20
N THR A 29 3.55 -15.73 4.32
CA THR A 29 2.78 -16.97 4.37
C THR A 29 3.68 -18.17 4.10
N ASP A 30 4.46 -18.12 3.02
CA ASP A 30 5.40 -19.19 2.66
C ASP A 30 6.42 -19.44 3.77
N ALA A 31 6.87 -18.38 4.46
CA ALA A 31 7.81 -18.48 5.59
C ALA A 31 7.18 -19.14 6.81
N TYR A 32 5.94 -18.76 7.11
CA TYR A 32 5.17 -19.38 8.18
C TYR A 32 4.94 -20.87 7.92
N GLU A 33 4.54 -21.25 6.71
CA GLU A 33 4.24 -22.63 6.33
C GLU A 33 5.48 -23.55 6.42
N ARG A 34 6.67 -23.02 6.14
CA ARG A 34 7.94 -23.76 6.31
C ARG A 34 8.55 -23.68 7.71
N GLY A 35 7.89 -23.01 8.67
CA GLY A 35 8.34 -22.89 10.06
C GLY A 35 9.39 -21.82 10.33
N ASP A 36 9.66 -20.93 9.38
CA ASP A 36 10.56 -19.78 9.58
C ASP A 36 9.79 -18.58 10.15
N ALA A 37 9.58 -18.61 11.46
CA ALA A 37 8.88 -17.54 12.17
C ALA A 37 9.61 -16.18 12.07
N THR A 38 10.94 -16.17 11.96
CA THR A 38 11.71 -14.93 11.88
C THR A 38 11.43 -14.23 10.56
N GLU A 39 11.59 -14.94 9.45
CA GLU A 39 11.35 -14.38 8.12
C GLU A 39 9.88 -14.00 7.92
N SER A 40 8.96 -14.84 8.40
CA SER A 40 7.53 -14.52 8.38
C SER A 40 7.22 -13.20 9.07
N ASN A 41 7.79 -12.97 10.26
CA ASN A 41 7.62 -11.74 11.00
C ASN A 41 8.29 -10.53 10.31
N VAL A 42 9.47 -10.70 9.69
CA VAL A 42 10.14 -9.61 8.94
C VAL A 42 9.27 -9.18 7.76
N CYS A 43 8.82 -10.16 6.97
CA CYS A 43 7.98 -9.91 5.79
C CYS A 43 6.66 -9.26 6.20
N SER A 44 6.02 -9.75 7.27
CA SER A 44 4.79 -9.16 7.80
C SER A 44 4.99 -7.72 8.27
N ALA A 45 6.06 -7.43 9.03
CA ALA A 45 6.34 -6.08 9.51
C ALA A 45 6.55 -5.09 8.35
N ARG A 46 7.33 -5.49 7.34
CA ARG A 46 7.58 -4.67 6.14
C ARG A 46 6.33 -4.48 5.29
N LYS A 47 5.55 -5.55 5.08
CA LYS A 47 4.24 -5.52 4.40
C LYS A 47 3.32 -4.48 5.03
N GLU A 48 3.14 -4.52 6.35
CA GLU A 48 2.27 -3.59 7.07
C GLU A 48 2.76 -2.13 6.95
N ALA A 49 4.08 -1.90 7.02
CA ALA A 49 4.65 -0.58 6.81
C ALA A 49 4.43 -0.06 5.38
N LEU A 50 4.57 -0.90 4.35
CA LEU A 50 4.28 -0.52 2.96
C LEU A 50 2.79 -0.22 2.74
N TYR A 51 1.88 -0.98 3.36
CA TYR A 51 0.45 -0.64 3.30
C TYR A 51 0.12 0.67 4.01
N ARG A 52 0.70 0.94 5.17
CA ARG A 52 0.57 2.24 5.86
C ARG A 52 1.14 3.39 5.04
N THR A 53 2.30 3.20 4.41
CA THR A 53 2.91 4.14 3.47
C THR A 53 1.94 4.46 2.33
N LYS A 54 1.36 3.42 1.71
CA LYS A 54 0.38 3.58 0.63
C LYS A 54 -0.82 4.40 1.07
N THR A 55 -1.39 4.10 2.24
CA THR A 55 -2.53 4.82 2.81
C THR A 55 -2.19 6.28 3.12
N ALA A 56 -1.00 6.55 3.63
CA ALA A 56 -0.53 7.92 3.88
C ALA A 56 -0.45 8.74 2.59
N VAL A 57 0.15 8.20 1.53
CA VAL A 57 0.24 8.86 0.21
C VAL A 57 -1.16 9.13 -0.36
N LEU A 58 -2.04 8.12 -0.38
CA LEU A 58 -3.40 8.31 -0.92
C LEU A 58 -4.22 9.32 -0.13
N SER A 59 -4.07 9.35 1.19
CA SER A 59 -4.75 10.36 2.03
C SER A 59 -4.28 11.77 1.67
N ARG A 60 -2.98 11.96 1.38
CA ARG A 60 -2.40 13.24 0.95
C ARG A 60 -2.87 13.65 -0.45
N ILE A 61 -3.04 12.69 -1.36
CA ILE A 61 -3.61 12.91 -2.70
C ILE A 61 -5.07 13.36 -2.60
N VAL A 62 -5.89 12.66 -1.82
CA VAL A 62 -7.30 13.04 -1.59
C VAL A 62 -7.40 14.42 -0.93
N ALA A 63 -6.48 14.74 -0.01
CA ALA A 63 -6.42 16.06 0.60
C ALA A 63 -6.05 17.18 -0.38
N ASN A 64 -5.28 16.87 -1.43
CA ASN A 64 -4.89 17.81 -2.49
C ASN A 64 -6.06 18.16 -3.41
N ASP A 65 -6.66 17.15 -4.03
CA ASP A 65 -7.83 17.33 -4.87
C ASP A 65 -8.69 16.05 -4.87
N PRO A 66 -9.76 16.00 -4.04
CA PRO A 66 -10.62 14.83 -3.98
C PRO A 66 -11.42 14.62 -5.27
N ALA A 67 -11.62 15.65 -6.11
CA ALA A 67 -12.33 15.52 -7.37
C ALA A 67 -11.51 14.77 -8.43
N SER A 68 -10.19 14.71 -8.27
CA SER A 68 -9.27 13.91 -9.10
C SER A 68 -9.28 12.41 -8.75
N VAL A 69 -9.99 12.03 -7.68
CA VAL A 69 -10.05 10.66 -7.16
C VAL A 69 -11.47 10.11 -7.32
N ILE A 70 -11.59 8.98 -8.02
CA ILE A 70 -12.86 8.26 -8.20
C ILE A 70 -12.83 7.01 -7.34
N GLY A 71 -13.90 6.74 -6.61
CA GLY A 71 -14.05 5.57 -5.76
C GLY A 71 -15.11 4.59 -6.26
N GLU A 72 -14.87 3.31 -6.05
CA GLU A 72 -15.84 2.23 -6.17
C GLU A 72 -15.62 1.23 -5.04
N TYR A 73 -16.64 0.52 -4.58
CA TYR A 73 -16.50 -0.60 -3.67
C TYR A 73 -16.45 -1.90 -4.46
N HIS A 74 -15.38 -2.66 -4.26
CA HIS A 74 -15.17 -3.98 -4.84
C HIS A 74 -15.29 -5.06 -3.77
N ALA A 75 -15.83 -6.22 -4.13
CA ALA A 75 -15.83 -7.41 -3.28
C ALA A 75 -14.49 -8.15 -3.46
N ILE A 76 -13.74 -8.32 -2.38
CA ILE A 76 -12.49 -9.11 -2.35
C ILE A 76 -12.60 -10.10 -1.20
N ASN A 77 -12.60 -11.38 -1.53
CA ASN A 77 -12.75 -12.48 -0.56
C ASN A 77 -14.00 -12.35 0.34
N GLY A 78 -15.08 -11.77 -0.19
CA GLY A 78 -16.34 -11.55 0.53
C GLY A 78 -16.43 -10.24 1.31
N ASP A 79 -15.33 -9.49 1.42
CA ASP A 79 -15.29 -8.18 2.07
C ASP A 79 -15.37 -7.02 1.07
N ALA A 80 -15.99 -5.91 1.46
CA ALA A 80 -16.00 -4.69 0.66
C ALA A 80 -14.69 -3.91 0.83
N TRP A 81 -14.08 -3.53 -0.29
CA TRP A 81 -12.84 -2.75 -0.36
C TRP A 81 -13.06 -1.51 -1.21
N LEU A 82 -12.55 -0.37 -0.75
CA LEU A 82 -12.57 0.86 -1.52
C LEU A 82 -11.49 0.78 -2.61
N PHE A 83 -11.92 0.77 -3.85
CA PHE A 83 -11.11 0.85 -5.05
C PHE A 83 -11.03 2.31 -5.50
N LEU A 84 -9.81 2.85 -5.52
CA LEU A 84 -9.53 4.22 -5.90
C LEU A 84 -8.88 4.25 -7.27
N THR A 85 -9.39 5.11 -8.13
CA THR A 85 -8.77 5.49 -9.40
C THR A 85 -8.24 6.91 -9.30
N VAL A 86 -6.95 7.08 -9.55
CA VAL A 86 -6.25 8.38 -9.54
C VAL A 86 -5.44 8.47 -10.83
N ASN A 87 -5.80 9.38 -11.74
CA ASN A 87 -5.10 9.55 -13.03
C ASN A 87 -4.86 8.23 -13.81
N GLY A 88 -5.82 7.29 -13.76
CA GLY A 88 -5.71 5.98 -14.42
C GLY A 88 -4.95 4.90 -13.62
N TRP A 89 -4.36 5.26 -12.47
CA TRP A 89 -3.77 4.32 -11.53
C TRP A 89 -4.81 3.81 -10.53
N HIS A 90 -4.66 2.56 -10.11
CA HIS A 90 -5.69 1.83 -9.38
C HIS A 90 -5.18 1.25 -8.06
N PHE A 91 -5.87 1.54 -6.95
CA PHE A 91 -5.46 1.13 -5.61
C PHE A 91 -6.63 0.69 -4.74
N HIS A 92 -6.53 -0.51 -4.16
CA HIS A 92 -7.45 -0.95 -3.12
C HIS A 92 -7.02 -0.46 -1.73
N GLN A 93 -8.02 -0.02 -0.95
CA GLN A 93 -7.93 0.40 0.43
C GLN A 93 -9.05 -0.23 1.27
N PRO A 94 -8.81 -0.56 2.54
CA PRO A 94 -9.89 -0.84 3.47
C PRO A 94 -10.88 0.35 3.51
N PRO A 95 -12.19 0.14 3.69
CA PRO A 95 -13.22 1.19 3.59
C PRO A 95 -13.02 2.44 4.47
N ARG A 96 -12.22 2.33 5.54
CA ARG A 96 -11.94 3.42 6.50
C ARG A 96 -10.45 3.74 6.64
N ALA A 97 -9.61 3.25 5.73
CA ALA A 97 -8.17 3.48 5.80
C ALA A 97 -7.81 4.94 5.52
N ILE A 98 -8.51 5.55 4.57
CA ILE A 98 -8.56 7.01 4.42
C ILE A 98 -9.59 7.49 5.43
N GLY A 99 -9.18 8.36 6.36
CA GLY A 99 -10.06 8.84 7.44
C GLY A 99 -11.41 9.35 6.90
N SER A 100 -12.48 9.16 7.66
CA SER A 100 -13.87 9.42 7.23
C SER A 100 -14.04 10.77 6.54
N ASP A 101 -13.49 11.83 7.11
CA ASP A 101 -13.63 13.20 6.60
C ASP A 101 -13.01 13.38 5.20
N LEU A 102 -11.98 12.60 4.86
CA LEU A 102 -11.38 12.58 3.53
C LEU A 102 -12.11 11.61 2.61
N ALA A 103 -12.50 10.44 3.10
CA ALA A 103 -13.23 9.45 2.32
C ALA A 103 -14.58 9.97 1.83
N ASP A 104 -15.30 10.73 2.67
CA ASP A 104 -16.60 11.34 2.34
C ASP A 104 -16.51 12.41 1.24
N ARG A 105 -15.29 12.89 0.93
CA ARG A 105 -15.04 13.87 -0.13
C ARG A 105 -14.81 13.21 -1.49
N ILE A 106 -14.58 11.90 -1.54
CA ILE A 106 -14.34 11.14 -2.77
C ILE A 106 -15.70 10.84 -3.41
N SER A 107 -15.82 11.03 -4.71
CA SER A 107 -17.01 10.59 -5.44
C SER A 107 -16.97 9.07 -5.58
N VAL A 108 -17.88 8.38 -4.88
CA VAL A 108 -17.99 6.91 -4.91
C VAL A 108 -19.25 6.49 -5.68
N SER A 109 -19.10 5.58 -6.66
CA SER A 109 -20.19 5.21 -7.59
C SER A 109 -21.20 4.20 -7.01
N ASN A 110 -20.85 3.48 -5.95
CA ASN A 110 -21.67 2.45 -5.29
C ASN A 110 -21.49 2.46 -3.76
N SER A 111 -22.06 1.45 -3.08
CA SER A 111 -22.08 1.32 -1.61
C SER A 111 -21.27 0.11 -1.15
N PRO A 112 -20.69 0.12 0.07
CA PRO A 112 -20.09 -1.08 0.67
C PRO A 112 -21.09 -2.23 0.87
N ASP A 113 -22.40 -1.95 0.90
CA ASP A 113 -23.47 -2.98 0.97
C ASP A 113 -23.75 -3.66 -0.38
N THR A 114 -23.35 -3.02 -1.48
CA THR A 114 -23.50 -3.52 -2.85
C THR A 114 -22.19 -3.38 -3.64
N PRO A 115 -21.11 -4.06 -3.19
CA PRO A 115 -19.83 -3.99 -3.85
C PRO A 115 -19.88 -4.70 -5.21
N LEU A 116 -19.11 -4.20 -6.17
CA LEU A 116 -18.94 -4.84 -7.47
C LEU A 116 -18.03 -6.06 -7.34
N ASP A 117 -18.37 -7.15 -8.02
CA ASP A 117 -17.44 -8.27 -8.14
C ASP A 117 -16.27 -7.86 -9.05
N ALA A 118 -15.05 -8.00 -8.53
CA ALA A 118 -13.84 -7.55 -9.20
C ALA A 118 -12.80 -8.67 -9.19
N PRO A 119 -13.02 -9.76 -9.95
CA PRO A 119 -12.06 -10.86 -10.02
C PRO A 119 -10.73 -10.34 -10.54
N TYR A 120 -9.63 -10.68 -9.87
CA TYR A 120 -8.31 -10.33 -10.35
C TYR A 120 -8.02 -11.10 -11.65
N VAL A 121 -8.01 -10.38 -12.76
CA VAL A 121 -7.57 -10.89 -14.06
C VAL A 121 -6.25 -10.24 -14.40
N ARG A 122 -5.20 -11.05 -14.53
CA ARG A 122 -3.90 -10.56 -14.97
C ARG A 122 -4.00 -10.15 -16.44
N ASP A 123 -3.85 -8.86 -16.71
CA ASP A 123 -3.71 -8.35 -18.08
C ASP A 123 -2.24 -8.52 -18.53
N PRO A 124 -1.96 -9.34 -19.56
CA PRO A 124 -0.60 -9.53 -20.08
C PRO A 124 -0.11 -8.36 -20.94
N THR A 125 -0.99 -7.44 -21.34
CA THR A 125 -0.68 -6.29 -22.22
C THR A 125 -0.20 -5.07 -21.46
N VAL A 126 -0.43 -5.02 -20.14
CA VAL A 126 0.01 -3.92 -19.28
C VAL A 126 1.50 -4.03 -19.01
N SER A 127 2.27 -3.07 -19.51
CA SER A 127 3.69 -2.92 -19.16
C SER A 127 3.82 -2.66 -17.67
N ARG A 128 4.67 -3.44 -17.01
CA ARG A 128 4.94 -3.24 -15.59
C ARG A 128 6.03 -2.19 -15.44
N SER A 129 5.99 -1.47 -14.34
CA SER A 129 7.10 -0.60 -13.95
C SER A 129 8.38 -1.42 -13.75
N ASP A 130 9.47 -0.94 -14.32
CA ASP A 130 10.83 -1.46 -14.09
C ASP A 130 11.49 -0.83 -12.84
N ARG A 131 10.81 0.13 -12.20
CA ARG A 131 11.28 0.82 -11.00
C ARG A 131 11.47 -0.16 -9.84
N SER A 132 12.62 -0.07 -9.20
CA SER A 132 12.94 -0.85 -8.00
C SER A 132 12.16 -0.35 -6.77
N LEU A 133 12.05 -1.20 -5.75
CA LEU A 133 11.49 -0.76 -4.46
C LEU A 133 12.30 0.38 -3.84
N GLU A 134 13.63 0.33 -3.96
CA GLU A 134 14.53 1.35 -3.42
C GLU A 134 14.24 2.71 -4.05
N GLU A 135 14.21 2.80 -5.39
CA GLU A 135 13.87 4.03 -6.10
C GLU A 135 12.48 4.54 -5.73
N ALA A 136 11.48 3.65 -5.67
CA ALA A 136 10.13 4.02 -5.30
C ALA A 136 10.05 4.61 -3.88
N LEU A 137 10.71 3.97 -2.91
CA LEU A 137 10.69 4.42 -1.52
C LEU A 137 11.49 5.71 -1.31
N CYS A 138 12.63 5.86 -1.99
CA CYS A 138 13.39 7.11 -1.98
C CYS A 138 12.58 8.26 -2.58
N GLY A 139 11.91 8.04 -3.72
CA GLY A 139 11.03 9.05 -4.31
C GLY A 139 9.87 9.46 -3.40
N LEU A 140 9.24 8.51 -2.71
CA LEU A 140 8.21 8.84 -1.71
C LEU A 140 8.79 9.61 -0.50
N ALA A 141 10.01 9.27 -0.06
CA ALA A 141 10.69 9.95 1.03
C ALA A 141 11.05 11.40 0.68
N ASP A 142 11.43 11.68 -0.57
CA ASP A 142 11.65 13.05 -1.07
C ASP A 142 10.39 13.92 -1.00
N HIS A 143 9.21 13.28 -1.02
CA HIS A 143 7.91 13.92 -0.78
C HIS A 143 7.48 13.92 0.70
N GLY A 144 8.37 13.54 1.62
CA GLY A 144 8.10 13.51 3.06
C GLY A 144 7.29 12.29 3.52
N VAL A 145 7.31 11.18 2.77
CA VAL A 145 6.71 9.91 3.20
C VAL A 145 7.80 8.83 3.30
N ASN A 146 8.43 8.73 4.47
CA ASN A 146 9.42 7.71 4.75
C ASN A 146 8.75 6.42 5.26
N ALA A 147 8.95 5.30 4.55
CA ALA A 147 8.35 4.02 4.95
C ALA A 147 8.86 3.48 6.30
N ASN A 148 10.06 3.87 6.75
CA ASN A 148 10.56 3.49 8.08
C ASN A 148 9.70 4.10 9.21
N ASP A 149 9.07 5.27 9.00
CA ASP A 149 8.19 5.91 9.97
C ASP A 149 6.85 5.17 10.14
N HIS A 150 6.57 4.22 9.24
CA HIS A 150 5.34 3.43 9.24
C HIS A 150 5.53 2.01 9.79
N LEU A 151 6.75 1.65 10.19
CA LEU A 151 7.04 0.43 10.95
C LEU A 151 6.47 0.58 12.36
N ALA A 152 5.77 -0.45 12.85
CA ALA A 152 5.28 -0.45 14.23
C ALA A 152 6.45 -0.50 15.23
N GLN A 153 7.53 -1.19 14.86
CA GLN A 153 8.79 -1.28 15.60
C GLN A 153 9.93 -1.38 14.58
N PRO A 154 11.12 -0.80 14.87
CA PRO A 154 12.27 -0.86 13.98
C PRO A 154 12.95 -2.23 13.99
N THR A 155 12.64 -3.07 14.97
CA THR A 155 13.22 -4.40 15.14
C THR A 155 12.14 -5.41 15.51
N ILE A 156 12.34 -6.68 15.15
CA ILE A 156 11.54 -7.80 15.64
C ILE A 156 12.42 -8.82 16.36
N SER A 157 11.83 -9.59 17.27
CA SER A 157 12.50 -10.76 17.86
C SER A 157 12.38 -11.96 16.92
N GLY A 158 13.53 -12.47 16.46
CA GLY A 158 13.62 -13.71 15.70
C GLY A 158 13.85 -14.93 16.60
N ALA A 159 14.19 -16.05 15.96
CA ALA A 159 14.64 -17.26 16.66
C ALA A 159 15.87 -16.96 17.54
N ASP A 160 15.98 -17.69 18.65
CA ASP A 160 17.04 -17.55 19.65
C ASP A 160 17.15 -16.13 20.25
N ASP A 161 16.03 -15.42 20.35
CA ASP A 161 15.92 -14.05 20.89
C ASP A 161 16.81 -13.01 20.17
N ARG A 162 17.19 -13.28 18.91
CA ARG A 162 17.98 -12.35 18.11
C ARG A 162 17.10 -11.23 17.58
N LEU A 163 17.48 -9.98 17.85
CA LEU A 163 16.82 -8.82 17.26
C LEU A 163 17.23 -8.66 15.79
N VAL A 164 16.24 -8.56 14.91
CA VAL A 164 16.41 -8.31 13.48
C VAL A 164 15.91 -6.91 13.16
N ASP A 165 16.76 -6.07 12.57
CA ASP A 165 16.39 -4.75 12.07
C ASP A 165 15.56 -4.91 10.79
N VAL A 166 14.34 -4.37 10.80
CA VAL A 166 13.40 -4.47 9.68
C VAL A 166 13.38 -3.22 8.81
N ARG A 167 14.09 -2.16 9.20
CA ARG A 167 14.18 -0.91 8.43
C ARG A 167 14.80 -1.12 7.06
N TRP A 168 14.42 -0.25 6.14
CA TRP A 168 15.10 -0.11 4.86
C TRP A 168 16.34 0.78 5.06
N PRO A 169 17.57 0.26 4.91
CA PRO A 169 18.79 0.99 5.27
C PRO A 169 19.11 2.15 4.32
N PHE A 170 18.52 2.16 3.13
CA PHE A 170 18.65 3.24 2.15
C PHE A 170 17.71 4.43 2.47
N LEU A 171 16.74 4.26 3.37
CA LEU A 171 15.89 5.35 3.86
C LEU A 171 16.50 5.91 5.15
N ARG A 172 16.95 7.17 5.10
CA ARG A 172 17.56 7.88 6.24
C ARG A 172 16.53 8.67 7.03
#